data_AF-A0A4Q9B5R6-F1
#
_entry.id   AF-A0A4Q9B5R6-F1
#
_cell.length_a   1.000
_cell.length_b   1.000
_cell.length_c   1.000
_cell.angle_alpha   90.00
_cell.angle_beta   90.00
_cell.angle_gamma   90.00
#
_symmetry.space_group_name_H-M   'P 1'
#
loop_
_entity.id
_entity.type
_entity.pdbx_description
1 polymer ?
#
loop_
_entity_poly.entity_id
_entity_poly.type
_entity_poly.pdbx_seq_one_letter_code
_entity_poly.pdbx_strand_id
1 'polypeptide(L)'
;MKPYAKALIGGLALLLFAACSGPQGEVGPQEIVVTEGIPAPSAKGVAVRPQGNLEGQLASLVGSQTTPLAVDGCAYGAPSTVQVSYAIKTPPAQAYPASFKVYTTWAHEAGAWVGSDEATVTFQSASDQPKTVMLTVRNGGSPATGTSTFTVEPRDPQPSSGPGRLQTPPGQSEVTVHVSFNPCPATDPPPPNTPPTLTVPNFVLAEATGPAGAQVAFSVTATDLEDGDLTGSVVCTPTSGTLFPIGETTVTCSVTDSGGLSASASFPVYVEDSTPPIFSGVPSGTATRIAQNIQGWALNLADLGISASDPNGVSEPVTMTCIPAEGSYIPIGATQTVVCTARDSATYRAPVSPAPPTPNESQASFQVFVTLNVNPAGFLPPLRMAVPYSAHKRGSTIPHKFYPPTYADGTPATDLADGLRLVLRYTGSCNSTSGEAIEGNDYPTGSTAWRYDPDSGQYVFNLKTQAGWSLGCYRTTVSYAGIPLAETHFSLIR
;
A
#
# COMPACT_ATOMS: atom_id res chain seq x y z
N MET A 1 -27.86 43.77 -41.06
CA MET A 1 -27.21 44.47 -42.20
C MET A 1 -26.55 43.42 -43.10
N LYS A 2 -26.89 43.39 -44.40
CA LYS A 2 -25.98 43.03 -45.53
C LYS A 2 -25.26 44.35 -45.98
N PRO A 3 -24.27 44.45 -46.90
CA PRO A 3 -23.80 43.58 -48.02
C PRO A 3 -22.26 43.30 -47.96
N TYR A 4 -21.46 42.88 -48.97
CA TYR A 4 -21.57 42.41 -50.39
C TYR A 4 -20.79 41.06 -50.49
N ALA A 5 -20.86 40.14 -51.47
CA ALA A 5 -21.40 40.04 -52.86
C ALA A 5 -20.45 40.38 -54.05
N LYS A 6 -20.00 39.32 -54.77
CA LYS A 6 -19.80 39.14 -56.25
C LYS A 6 -18.94 37.86 -56.46
N ALA A 7 -19.22 36.84 -57.28
CA ALA A 7 -20.06 36.56 -58.46
C ALA A 7 -19.31 36.58 -59.83
N LEU A 8 -19.27 35.40 -60.50
CA LEU A 8 -19.39 35.07 -61.95
C LEU A 8 -18.67 33.73 -62.26
N ILE A 9 -18.94 32.94 -63.32
CA ILE A 9 -20.19 32.41 -63.92
C ILE A 9 -19.81 31.28 -64.92
N GLY A 10 -20.67 30.27 -65.12
CA GLY A 10 -20.71 29.40 -66.31
C GLY A 10 -20.05 28.00 -66.19
N GLY A 11 -20.69 26.89 -66.61
CA GLY A 11 -22.08 26.68 -67.04
C GLY A 11 -22.28 25.38 -67.85
N LEU A 12 -23.47 24.73 -67.71
CA LEU A 12 -23.97 23.57 -68.50
C LEU A 12 -23.14 22.25 -68.39
N ALA A 13 -23.65 21.01 -68.53
CA ALA A 13 -24.97 20.35 -68.54
C ALA A 13 -24.76 18.80 -68.43
N LEU A 14 -25.71 17.85 -68.32
CA LEU A 14 -27.17 17.82 -68.16
C LEU A 14 -27.64 16.43 -67.62
N LEU A 15 -28.78 16.39 -66.90
CA LEU A 15 -29.76 15.29 -66.71
C LEU A 15 -29.38 13.87 -66.19
N LEU A 16 -30.18 13.42 -65.20
CA LEU A 16 -30.33 12.04 -64.68
C LEU A 16 -31.73 11.47 -65.01
N PHE A 17 -31.90 10.16 -64.73
CA PHE A 17 -33.13 9.39 -64.41
C PHE A 17 -34.04 8.81 -65.53
N ALA A 18 -34.13 7.47 -65.54
CA ALA A 18 -35.35 6.61 -65.54
C ALA A 18 -34.86 5.13 -65.45
N ALA A 19 -35.33 4.21 -64.59
CA ALA A 19 -36.68 3.75 -64.17
C ALA A 19 -37.25 2.58 -65.04
N CYS A 20 -37.92 1.61 -64.38
CA CYS A 20 -38.14 0.23 -64.84
C CYS A 20 -39.41 -0.07 -65.67
N SER A 21 -39.50 -1.33 -66.12
CA SER A 21 -40.70 -2.17 -66.47
C SER A 21 -41.13 -2.32 -67.96
N GLY A 22 -41.49 -3.56 -68.36
CA GLY A 22 -42.00 -3.96 -69.70
C GLY A 22 -43.53 -4.28 -69.66
N PRO A 23 -44.11 -5.28 -70.40
CA PRO A 23 -43.60 -6.22 -71.44
C PRO A 23 -44.59 -6.38 -72.67
N GLN A 24 -44.55 -7.55 -73.37
CA GLN A 24 -45.42 -8.06 -74.49
C GLN A 24 -45.07 -7.59 -75.94
N GLY A 25 -45.27 -8.37 -77.03
CA GLY A 25 -45.61 -9.80 -77.22
C GLY A 25 -45.98 -10.16 -78.70
N GLU A 26 -45.66 -11.39 -79.16
CA GLU A 26 -46.27 -12.13 -80.32
C GLU A 26 -46.16 -11.54 -81.77
N VAL A 27 -46.38 -12.21 -82.95
CA VAL A 27 -46.70 -13.60 -83.41
C VAL A 27 -45.87 -13.93 -84.71
N GLY A 28 -45.84 -15.18 -85.21
CA GLY A 28 -45.47 -15.58 -86.60
C GLY A 28 -46.70 -15.72 -87.53
N PRO A 29 -46.81 -16.69 -88.50
CA PRO A 29 -45.84 -17.61 -89.14
C PRO A 29 -46.02 -17.70 -90.70
N GLN A 30 -45.51 -18.74 -91.39
CA GLN A 30 -46.22 -19.61 -92.38
C GLN A 30 -45.25 -20.55 -93.17
N GLU A 31 -45.81 -21.58 -93.81
CA GLU A 31 -45.19 -22.87 -94.21
C GLU A 31 -45.51 -23.24 -95.68
N ILE A 32 -44.66 -24.02 -96.38
CA ILE A 32 -45.01 -24.71 -97.64
C ILE A 32 -44.43 -26.14 -97.67
N VAL A 33 -45.23 -27.11 -98.13
CA VAL A 33 -45.02 -28.59 -98.15
C VAL A 33 -45.05 -29.12 -99.62
N VAL A 34 -44.99 -30.46 -99.84
CA VAL A 34 -45.39 -31.27 -101.06
C VAL A 34 -44.20 -31.78 -101.93
N THR A 35 -43.99 -33.06 -102.30
CA THR A 35 -44.66 -34.40 -102.10
C THR A 35 -43.71 -35.62 -102.36
N GLU A 36 -44.20 -36.87 -102.16
CA GLU A 36 -43.49 -38.18 -102.23
C GLU A 36 -43.38 -38.91 -103.61
N GLY A 37 -42.49 -39.94 -103.65
CA GLY A 37 -42.43 -41.07 -104.62
C GLY A 37 -40.99 -41.62 -104.84
N ILE A 38 -40.65 -42.87 -105.22
CA ILE A 38 -41.28 -44.22 -105.39
C ILE A 38 -40.13 -45.28 -105.14
N PRO A 39 -40.35 -46.53 -104.63
CA PRO A 39 -39.26 -47.33 -104.03
C PRO A 39 -38.65 -48.51 -104.84
N ALA A 40 -37.42 -48.89 -104.43
CA ALA A 40 -36.67 -50.17 -104.65
C ALA A 40 -36.05 -50.45 -106.05
N PRO A 41 -34.83 -51.03 -106.16
CA PRO A 41 -34.58 -52.42 -105.72
C PRO A 41 -33.26 -52.69 -104.95
N SER A 42 -33.14 -53.91 -104.43
CA SER A 42 -31.96 -54.47 -103.77
C SER A 42 -30.84 -54.84 -104.76
N ALA A 43 -29.58 -54.57 -104.39
CA ALA A 43 -28.40 -55.14 -105.04
C ALA A 43 -27.33 -55.51 -104.02
N LYS A 44 -27.01 -56.81 -103.90
CA LYS A 44 -25.76 -57.27 -103.29
C LYS A 44 -24.62 -57.04 -104.28
N GLY A 45 -23.62 -56.25 -103.90
CA GLY A 45 -22.41 -56.07 -104.70
C GLY A 45 -21.32 -55.33 -103.92
N VAL A 46 -20.15 -55.95 -103.78
CA VAL A 46 -18.97 -55.30 -103.17
C VAL A 46 -18.39 -54.30 -104.19
N ALA A 47 -18.59 -53.01 -103.94
CA ALA A 47 -17.91 -51.95 -104.68
C ALA A 47 -16.60 -51.60 -103.97
N VAL A 48 -15.49 -52.21 -104.41
CA VAL A 48 -14.14 -51.84 -103.98
C VAL A 48 -13.88 -50.39 -104.40
N ARG A 49 -13.61 -49.50 -103.44
CA ARG A 49 -13.26 -48.09 -103.69
C ARG A 49 -11.74 -47.90 -103.53
N PRO A 50 -11.05 -47.11 -104.40
CA PRO A 50 -9.59 -47.04 -104.39
C PRO A 50 -9.00 -46.46 -103.11
N GLN A 51 -7.80 -46.92 -102.76
CA GLN A 51 -7.04 -46.66 -101.52
C GLN A 51 -6.51 -45.21 -101.39
N GLY A 52 -7.02 -44.25 -102.16
CA GLY A 52 -6.45 -42.90 -102.31
C GLY A 52 -7.10 -41.78 -101.48
N ASN A 53 -8.23 -42.02 -100.81
CA ASN A 53 -9.01 -40.97 -100.10
C ASN A 53 -9.26 -41.30 -98.62
N LEU A 54 -8.20 -41.60 -97.85
CA LEU A 54 -8.32 -41.98 -96.42
C LEU A 54 -7.69 -40.98 -95.42
N GLU A 55 -7.32 -39.77 -95.85
CA GLU A 55 -6.89 -38.67 -94.95
C GLU A 55 -8.04 -37.77 -94.47
N GLY A 56 -9.30 -38.11 -94.80
CA GLY A 56 -10.46 -37.24 -94.60
C GLY A 56 -11.26 -37.38 -93.29
N GLN A 57 -10.92 -38.33 -92.40
CA GLN A 57 -11.67 -38.55 -91.14
C GLN A 57 -10.71 -38.93 -90.00
N LEU A 58 -10.53 -38.02 -89.04
CA LEU A 58 -9.59 -38.17 -87.92
C LEU A 58 -10.31 -37.97 -86.56
N ALA A 59 -9.82 -38.68 -85.54
CA ALA A 59 -10.37 -38.66 -84.18
C ALA A 59 -9.83 -37.46 -83.39
N SER A 60 -10.68 -36.55 -82.92
CA SER A 60 -10.28 -35.38 -82.11
C SER A 60 -10.65 -35.53 -80.64
N LEU A 61 -9.66 -35.35 -79.75
CA LEU A 61 -9.82 -35.34 -78.30
C LEU A 61 -10.36 -33.99 -77.81
N VAL A 62 -11.27 -34.00 -76.84
CA VAL A 62 -11.86 -32.81 -76.24
C VAL A 62 -11.86 -32.92 -74.71
N GLY A 63 -11.33 -31.91 -74.03
CA GLY A 63 -11.32 -31.78 -72.58
C GLY A 63 -12.61 -31.17 -72.01
N SER A 64 -12.86 -31.41 -70.72
CA SER A 64 -13.93 -30.75 -69.96
C SER A 64 -13.52 -29.36 -69.45
N GLN A 65 -14.48 -28.46 -69.26
CA GLN A 65 -14.29 -27.28 -68.42
C GLN A 65 -14.48 -27.65 -66.93
N THR A 66 -13.66 -27.11 -66.04
CA THR A 66 -13.78 -27.31 -64.58
C THR A 66 -14.46 -26.14 -63.89
N THR A 67 -15.21 -26.42 -62.83
CA THR A 67 -15.57 -25.39 -61.83
C THR A 67 -14.32 -24.93 -61.05
N PRO A 68 -14.25 -23.69 -60.55
CA PRO A 68 -13.12 -23.21 -59.76
C PRO A 68 -12.83 -24.10 -58.54
N LEU A 69 -11.58 -24.54 -58.42
CA LEU A 69 -11.07 -25.31 -57.29
C LEU A 69 -10.56 -24.35 -56.20
N ALA A 70 -11.13 -24.44 -55.00
CA ALA A 70 -10.54 -23.79 -53.83
C ALA A 70 -9.29 -24.58 -53.39
N VAL A 71 -8.16 -23.89 -53.23
CA VAL A 71 -6.89 -24.46 -52.76
C VAL A 71 -6.44 -23.65 -51.54
N ASP A 72 -5.82 -24.33 -50.57
CA ASP A 72 -5.17 -23.66 -49.45
C ASP A 72 -4.03 -22.74 -49.94
N GLY A 73 -4.15 -21.45 -49.67
CA GLY A 73 -3.15 -20.44 -50.04
C GLY A 73 -1.91 -20.46 -49.15
N CYS A 74 -1.90 -21.22 -48.05
CA CYS A 74 -0.71 -21.31 -47.20
C CYS A 74 0.45 -22.08 -47.84
N ALA A 75 1.65 -21.83 -47.33
CA ALA A 75 2.86 -22.47 -47.83
C ALA A 75 2.83 -23.97 -47.50
N TYR A 76 2.99 -24.82 -48.52
CA TYR A 76 2.77 -26.28 -48.44
C TYR A 76 1.36 -26.65 -47.95
N GLY A 77 0.37 -25.84 -48.32
CA GLY A 77 -1.04 -26.01 -47.95
C GLY A 77 -1.64 -27.35 -48.36
N ALA A 78 -2.75 -27.72 -47.72
CA ALA A 78 -3.38 -29.03 -47.90
C ALA A 78 -3.79 -29.27 -49.38
N PRO A 79 -3.48 -30.45 -49.96
CA PRO A 79 -3.82 -30.73 -51.35
C PRO A 79 -5.33 -30.85 -51.55
N SER A 80 -5.83 -30.18 -52.58
CA SER A 80 -7.21 -30.23 -53.04
C SER A 80 -7.31 -31.05 -54.31
N THR A 81 -8.46 -31.68 -54.59
CA THR A 81 -8.61 -32.54 -55.77
C THR A 81 -9.71 -32.06 -56.71
N VAL A 82 -9.49 -32.24 -58.02
CA VAL A 82 -10.46 -31.90 -59.06
C VAL A 82 -10.51 -33.01 -60.11
N GLN A 83 -11.71 -33.39 -60.54
CA GLN A 83 -11.90 -34.32 -61.64
C GLN A 83 -11.94 -33.56 -62.97
N VAL A 84 -11.07 -33.95 -63.89
CA VAL A 84 -11.13 -33.55 -65.30
C VAL A 84 -11.59 -34.74 -66.14
N SER A 85 -12.20 -34.50 -67.30
CA SER A 85 -12.63 -35.57 -68.18
C SER A 85 -12.30 -35.29 -69.63
N TYR A 86 -12.07 -36.36 -70.39
CA TYR A 86 -11.69 -36.32 -71.79
C TYR A 86 -12.62 -37.21 -72.61
N ALA A 87 -13.06 -36.70 -73.77
CA ALA A 87 -13.96 -37.37 -74.69
C ALA A 87 -13.47 -37.24 -76.14
N ILE A 88 -13.70 -38.26 -76.98
CA ILE A 88 -13.42 -38.19 -78.43
C ILE A 88 -14.72 -37.85 -79.19
N LYS A 89 -14.72 -36.74 -79.96
CA LYS A 89 -15.97 -36.14 -80.49
C LYS A 89 -16.29 -36.34 -81.97
N THR A 90 -15.48 -37.06 -82.75
CA THR A 90 -15.73 -37.28 -84.20
C THR A 90 -16.14 -38.74 -84.53
N PRO A 91 -17.07 -38.98 -85.49
CA PRO A 91 -17.61 -40.32 -85.76
C PRO A 91 -16.94 -41.02 -86.97
N PRO A 92 -17.00 -42.38 -87.04
CA PRO A 92 -17.52 -43.27 -85.99
C PRO A 92 -16.56 -43.31 -84.79
N ALA A 93 -17.14 -43.39 -83.59
CA ALA A 93 -16.38 -43.44 -82.35
C ALA A 93 -15.33 -44.57 -82.39
N GLN A 94 -14.14 -44.29 -81.86
CA GLN A 94 -12.91 -45.02 -82.16
C GLN A 94 -13.07 -46.55 -81.99
N ALA A 95 -12.94 -47.28 -83.09
CA ALA A 95 -13.00 -48.75 -83.14
C ALA A 95 -11.67 -49.42 -82.74
N TYR A 96 -10.67 -48.63 -82.34
CA TYR A 96 -9.33 -49.05 -81.98
C TYR A 96 -8.94 -48.42 -80.64
N PRO A 97 -8.16 -49.12 -79.79
CA PRO A 97 -7.65 -48.54 -78.55
C PRO A 97 -6.79 -47.31 -78.81
N ALA A 98 -6.94 -46.30 -77.95
CA ALA A 98 -6.13 -45.09 -77.97
C ALA A 98 -5.77 -44.65 -76.56
N SER A 99 -4.64 -43.96 -76.43
CA SER A 99 -4.18 -43.44 -75.15
C SER A 99 -3.43 -42.12 -75.27
N PHE A 100 -3.32 -41.41 -74.16
CA PHE A 100 -2.48 -40.24 -73.98
C PHE A 100 -2.07 -40.16 -72.50
N LYS A 101 -1.08 -39.32 -72.18
CA LYS A 101 -0.68 -39.05 -70.79
C LYS A 101 -1.08 -37.66 -70.35
N VAL A 102 -1.29 -37.49 -69.04
CA VAL A 102 -1.44 -36.18 -68.38
C VAL A 102 -0.69 -36.16 -67.05
N TYR A 103 -0.34 -34.96 -66.57
CA TYR A 103 0.14 -34.79 -65.19
C TYR A 103 -1.05 -34.80 -64.22
N THR A 104 -1.00 -35.64 -63.20
CA THR A 104 -2.04 -35.76 -62.17
C THR A 104 -1.78 -34.92 -60.93
N THR A 105 -0.57 -34.41 -60.74
CA THR A 105 -0.23 -33.55 -59.60
C THR A 105 0.21 -32.18 -60.10
N TRP A 106 -0.25 -31.12 -59.46
CA TRP A 106 0.07 -29.74 -59.82
C TRP A 106 0.38 -28.91 -58.57
N ALA A 107 1.59 -28.34 -58.52
CA ALA A 107 2.04 -27.48 -57.43
C ALA A 107 2.23 -26.05 -57.93
N HIS A 108 1.72 -25.07 -57.19
CA HIS A 108 2.00 -23.65 -57.45
C HIS A 108 3.30 -23.26 -56.74
N GLU A 109 4.35 -22.97 -57.51
CA GLU A 109 5.71 -22.74 -57.03
C GLU A 109 6.29 -21.50 -57.74
N ALA A 110 6.81 -20.54 -56.97
CA ALA A 110 7.42 -19.30 -57.47
C ALA A 110 6.56 -18.50 -58.50
N GLY A 111 5.22 -18.62 -58.43
CA GLY A 111 4.29 -17.93 -59.34
C GLY A 111 3.96 -18.68 -60.63
N ALA A 112 4.43 -19.93 -60.78
CA ALA A 112 4.10 -20.82 -61.89
C ALA A 112 3.45 -22.12 -61.38
N TRP A 113 2.73 -22.82 -62.26
CA TRP A 113 2.20 -24.15 -61.97
C TRP A 113 3.10 -25.22 -62.57
N VAL A 114 3.59 -26.12 -61.71
CA VAL A 114 4.47 -27.24 -62.08
C VAL A 114 3.66 -28.53 -62.03
N GLY A 115 3.55 -29.22 -63.18
CA GLY A 115 2.91 -30.51 -63.30
C GLY A 115 3.87 -31.67 -63.04
N SER A 116 3.46 -32.62 -62.20
CA SER A 116 4.17 -33.87 -61.91
C SER A 116 3.24 -35.09 -61.98
N ASP A 117 3.84 -36.29 -61.90
CA ASP A 117 3.18 -37.59 -61.90
C ASP A 117 2.36 -37.89 -63.17
N GLU A 118 2.86 -38.76 -64.04
CA GLU A 118 2.15 -39.10 -65.29
C GLU A 118 1.13 -40.22 -65.10
N ALA A 119 -0.11 -40.00 -65.51
CA ALA A 119 -1.11 -41.06 -65.69
C ALA A 119 -1.44 -41.26 -67.17
N THR A 120 -1.51 -42.52 -67.60
CA THR A 120 -1.95 -42.90 -68.95
C THR A 120 -3.47 -43.06 -68.97
N VAL A 121 -4.15 -42.21 -69.73
CA VAL A 121 -5.59 -42.34 -70.02
C VAL A 121 -5.75 -43.22 -71.24
N THR A 122 -6.53 -44.30 -71.14
CA THR A 122 -6.74 -45.26 -72.23
C THR A 122 -8.23 -45.46 -72.49
N PHE A 123 -8.63 -45.38 -73.76
CA PHE A 123 -9.94 -45.78 -74.26
C PHE A 123 -9.78 -47.09 -75.03
N GLN A 124 -10.58 -48.12 -74.72
CA GLN A 124 -10.57 -49.38 -75.47
C GLN A 124 -11.65 -49.38 -76.57
N SER A 125 -12.72 -48.61 -76.38
CA SER A 125 -13.93 -48.62 -77.20
C SER A 125 -14.69 -47.29 -77.17
N ALA A 126 -15.69 -47.15 -78.03
CA ALA A 126 -16.66 -46.04 -78.00
C ALA A 126 -17.39 -45.89 -76.65
N SER A 127 -17.66 -47.00 -75.95
CA SER A 127 -18.35 -47.01 -74.65
C SER A 127 -17.47 -46.62 -73.45
N ASP A 128 -16.17 -46.43 -73.65
CA ASP A 128 -15.23 -46.00 -72.60
C ASP A 128 -15.23 -44.49 -72.33
N GLN A 129 -16.04 -43.73 -73.08
CA GLN A 129 -16.06 -42.27 -73.13
C GLN A 129 -17.18 -41.70 -72.21
N PRO A 130 -16.95 -40.62 -71.46
CA PRO A 130 -15.66 -39.94 -71.22
C PRO A 130 -14.81 -40.67 -70.17
N LYS A 131 -13.49 -40.54 -70.25
CA LYS A 131 -12.59 -40.95 -69.14
C LYS A 131 -12.35 -39.79 -68.20
N THR A 132 -12.48 -40.04 -66.90
CA THR A 132 -12.14 -39.09 -65.84
C THR A 132 -10.73 -39.32 -65.33
N VAL A 133 -10.05 -38.23 -64.95
CA VAL A 133 -8.76 -38.22 -64.27
C VAL A 133 -8.89 -37.35 -63.03
N MET A 134 -8.44 -37.86 -61.88
CA MET A 134 -8.33 -37.06 -60.67
C MET A 134 -7.00 -36.31 -60.68
N LEU A 135 -7.06 -34.99 -60.51
CA LEU A 135 -5.90 -34.15 -60.31
C LEU A 135 -5.76 -33.80 -58.82
N THR A 136 -4.53 -33.70 -58.34
CA THR A 136 -4.16 -33.23 -57.01
C THR A 136 -3.45 -31.88 -57.15
N VAL A 137 -3.97 -30.85 -56.49
CA VAL A 137 -3.55 -29.45 -56.67
C VAL A 137 -3.21 -28.84 -55.32
N ARG A 138 -2.06 -28.17 -55.18
CA ARG A 138 -1.62 -27.55 -53.92
C ARG A 138 -0.82 -26.26 -54.13
N ASN A 139 -0.75 -25.40 -53.13
CA ASN A 139 0.27 -24.36 -53.08
C ASN A 139 1.58 -24.94 -52.53
N GLY A 140 2.64 -24.95 -53.35
CA GLY A 140 3.93 -25.58 -53.04
C GLY A 140 5.03 -24.61 -52.61
N GLY A 141 4.77 -23.30 -52.64
CA GLY A 141 5.74 -22.25 -52.34
C GLY A 141 5.26 -21.26 -51.27
N SER A 142 5.59 -19.98 -51.44
CA SER A 142 5.16 -18.90 -50.54
C SER A 142 3.63 -18.76 -50.45
N PRO A 143 3.10 -18.11 -49.39
CA PRO A 143 1.67 -17.85 -49.26
C PRO A 143 1.09 -17.14 -50.50
N ALA A 144 0.04 -17.71 -51.08
CA ALA A 144 -0.64 -17.25 -52.28
C ALA A 144 -2.05 -16.76 -51.95
N THR A 145 -2.54 -15.76 -52.70
CA THR A 145 -3.89 -15.22 -52.58
C THR A 145 -4.46 -14.90 -53.96
N GLY A 146 -5.79 -14.76 -54.06
CA GLY A 146 -6.46 -14.47 -55.33
C GLY A 146 -6.65 -15.70 -56.20
N THR A 147 -6.70 -15.51 -57.51
CA THR A 147 -7.02 -16.56 -58.50
C THR A 147 -5.88 -16.83 -59.45
N SER A 148 -5.69 -18.10 -59.84
CA SER A 148 -4.69 -18.53 -60.82
C SER A 148 -5.28 -19.63 -61.73
N THR A 149 -4.61 -19.92 -62.84
CA THR A 149 -5.04 -20.94 -63.81
C THR A 149 -3.86 -21.76 -64.32
N PHE A 150 -4.07 -23.05 -64.55
CA PHE A 150 -3.14 -23.89 -65.30
C PHE A 150 -3.87 -24.73 -66.34
N THR A 151 -3.14 -25.20 -67.35
CA THR A 151 -3.67 -25.99 -68.45
C THR A 151 -3.09 -27.39 -68.39
N VAL A 152 -3.97 -28.40 -68.40
CA VAL A 152 -3.59 -29.80 -68.48
C VAL A 152 -3.62 -30.22 -69.94
N GLU A 153 -2.42 -30.37 -70.51
CA GLU A 153 -2.20 -30.74 -71.91
C GLU A 153 -2.03 -32.26 -72.06
N PRO A 154 -2.77 -32.92 -72.97
CA PRO A 154 -2.53 -34.32 -73.35
C PRO A 154 -1.17 -34.50 -74.03
N ARG A 155 -0.38 -35.47 -73.56
CA ARG A 155 0.94 -35.84 -74.09
C ARG A 155 0.95 -37.25 -74.69
N ASP A 156 1.98 -37.53 -75.49
CA ASP A 156 2.26 -38.84 -76.09
C ASP A 156 1.04 -39.55 -76.76
N PRO A 157 0.16 -38.87 -77.52
CA PRO A 157 -1.07 -39.47 -78.04
C PRO A 157 -0.80 -40.66 -78.98
N GLN A 158 -1.40 -41.81 -78.67
CA GLN A 158 -1.35 -43.03 -79.45
C GLN A 158 -2.76 -43.45 -79.95
N PRO A 159 -2.88 -43.98 -81.19
CA PRO A 159 -1.83 -44.12 -82.19
C PRO A 159 -1.34 -42.76 -82.70
N SER A 160 -0.02 -42.57 -82.75
CA SER A 160 0.60 -41.31 -83.17
C SER A 160 0.60 -41.11 -84.69
N SER A 161 0.43 -42.19 -85.47
CA SER A 161 0.31 -42.20 -86.92
C SER A 161 -0.60 -43.34 -87.40
N GLY A 162 -0.98 -43.33 -88.68
CA GLY A 162 -1.82 -44.36 -89.31
C GLY A 162 -3.34 -44.18 -89.11
N PRO A 163 -4.15 -45.17 -89.56
CA PRO A 163 -5.60 -45.14 -89.40
C PRO A 163 -6.01 -45.10 -87.92
N GLY A 164 -6.93 -44.22 -87.55
CA GLY A 164 -7.37 -44.05 -86.16
C GLY A 164 -6.46 -43.20 -85.29
N ARG A 165 -5.45 -42.51 -85.87
CA ARG A 165 -4.60 -41.53 -85.18
C ARG A 165 -5.41 -40.58 -84.28
N LEU A 166 -5.00 -40.47 -83.02
CA LEU A 166 -5.60 -39.53 -82.06
C LEU A 166 -5.01 -38.13 -82.31
N GLN A 167 -5.86 -37.19 -82.69
CA GLN A 167 -5.51 -35.78 -82.76
C GLN A 167 -5.81 -35.08 -81.43
N THR A 168 -4.91 -34.18 -81.07
CA THR A 168 -5.05 -33.27 -79.93
C THR A 168 -5.10 -31.81 -80.42
N PRO A 169 -6.23 -31.32 -80.97
CA PRO A 169 -6.32 -29.93 -81.43
C PRO A 169 -6.09 -28.93 -80.28
N PRO A 170 -5.17 -27.95 -80.45
CA PRO A 170 -4.93 -26.90 -79.46
C PRO A 170 -6.22 -26.17 -79.08
N GLY A 171 -6.39 -25.87 -77.79
CA GLY A 171 -7.59 -25.21 -77.26
C GLY A 171 -8.90 -26.04 -77.32
N GLN A 172 -8.87 -27.30 -77.76
CA GLN A 172 -10.00 -28.23 -77.63
C GLN A 172 -9.67 -29.43 -76.74
N SER A 173 -8.46 -30.00 -76.87
CA SER A 173 -8.04 -31.18 -76.12
C SER A 173 -7.53 -30.89 -74.72
N GLU A 174 -7.25 -29.63 -74.43
CA GLU A 174 -6.68 -29.15 -73.17
C GLU A 174 -7.76 -28.92 -72.11
N VAL A 175 -7.41 -29.07 -70.84
CA VAL A 175 -8.30 -28.71 -69.72
C VAL A 175 -7.69 -27.58 -68.90
N THR A 176 -8.29 -26.39 -68.95
CA THR A 176 -7.95 -25.29 -68.05
C THR A 176 -8.60 -25.51 -66.69
N VAL A 177 -7.78 -25.55 -65.64
CA VAL A 177 -8.19 -25.61 -64.24
C VAL A 177 -8.11 -24.19 -63.66
N HIS A 178 -9.23 -23.69 -63.15
CA HIS A 178 -9.30 -22.44 -62.41
C HIS A 178 -9.09 -22.71 -60.91
N VAL A 179 -8.18 -21.98 -60.28
CA VAL A 179 -7.84 -22.11 -58.86
C VAL A 179 -8.11 -20.79 -58.13
N SER A 180 -8.70 -20.88 -56.95
CA SER A 180 -8.84 -19.77 -56.01
C SER A 180 -8.11 -20.11 -54.71
N PHE A 181 -7.15 -19.28 -54.30
CA PHE A 181 -6.39 -19.48 -53.08
C PHE A 181 -7.13 -18.88 -51.87
N ASN A 182 -7.41 -19.71 -50.88
CA ASN A 182 -7.89 -19.25 -49.58
C ASN A 182 -6.73 -18.59 -48.82
N PRO A 183 -6.83 -17.31 -48.41
CA PRO A 183 -5.74 -16.62 -47.71
C PRO A 183 -5.47 -17.27 -46.34
N CYS A 184 -4.19 -17.28 -45.93
CA CYS A 184 -3.85 -17.69 -44.56
C CYS A 184 -4.51 -16.77 -43.52
N PRO A 185 -4.93 -17.30 -42.36
CA PRO A 185 -5.27 -16.47 -41.22
C PRO A 185 -4.04 -15.64 -40.83
N ALA A 186 -4.23 -14.34 -40.63
CA ALA A 186 -3.21 -13.50 -40.02
C ALA A 186 -2.95 -14.00 -38.60
N THR A 187 -1.68 -14.03 -38.17
CA THR A 187 -1.35 -14.23 -36.76
C THR A 187 -1.97 -13.08 -35.95
N ASP A 188 -2.72 -13.42 -34.90
CA ASP A 188 -3.35 -12.42 -34.04
C ASP A 188 -2.33 -11.39 -33.54
N PRO A 189 -2.71 -10.11 -33.40
CA PRO A 189 -1.83 -9.11 -32.81
C PRO A 189 -1.45 -9.51 -31.39
N PRO A 190 -0.25 -9.13 -30.90
CA PRO A 190 0.11 -9.35 -29.50
C PRO A 190 -0.95 -8.72 -28.58
N PRO A 191 -1.19 -9.31 -27.39
CA PRO A 191 -2.16 -8.77 -26.45
C PRO A 191 -1.81 -7.31 -26.09
N PRO A 192 -2.82 -6.44 -25.89
CA PRO A 192 -2.57 -5.06 -25.50
C PRO A 192 -1.94 -5.02 -24.10
N ASN A 193 -0.84 -4.28 -23.97
CA ASN A 193 -0.16 -4.04 -22.70
C ASN A 193 -1.12 -3.42 -21.67
N THR A 194 -1.06 -3.88 -20.43
CA THR A 194 -1.87 -3.40 -19.30
C THR A 194 -1.05 -2.49 -18.38
N PRO A 195 -1.67 -1.54 -17.66
CA PRO A 195 -0.93 -0.72 -16.69
C PRO A 195 -0.59 -1.51 -15.42
N PRO A 196 0.54 -1.18 -14.75
CA PRO A 196 0.98 -1.88 -13.55
C PRO A 196 0.03 -1.68 -12.36
N THR A 197 -0.07 -2.69 -11.49
CA THR A 197 -0.81 -2.60 -10.23
C THR A 197 0.13 -2.18 -9.10
N LEU A 198 -0.06 -0.96 -8.56
CA LEU A 198 0.71 -0.41 -7.46
C LEU A 198 -0.03 -0.57 -6.11
N THR A 199 0.62 -1.20 -5.14
CA THR A 199 0.12 -1.37 -3.76
C THR A 199 0.94 -0.52 -2.79
N VAL A 200 0.24 0.26 -1.96
CA VAL A 200 0.84 1.15 -0.95
C VAL A 200 0.20 0.91 0.44
N PRO A 201 0.84 1.31 1.55
CA PRO A 201 0.23 1.28 2.88
C PRO A 201 -1.03 2.16 2.95
N ASN A 202 -1.95 1.84 3.87
CA ASN A 202 -3.09 2.73 4.16
C ASN A 202 -2.64 4.06 4.79
N PHE A 203 -1.67 3.97 5.69
CA PHE A 203 -0.94 5.08 6.32
C PHE A 203 0.33 4.50 6.95
N VAL A 204 1.24 5.38 7.41
CA VAL A 204 2.36 5.03 8.28
C VAL A 204 2.33 5.94 9.50
N LEU A 205 2.58 5.39 10.68
CA LEU A 205 2.70 6.15 11.93
C LEU A 205 4.12 6.01 12.47
N ALA A 206 4.72 7.13 12.89
CA ALA A 206 6.04 7.15 13.49
C ALA A 206 6.11 8.12 14.67
N GLU A 207 6.89 7.75 15.68
CA GLU A 207 7.24 8.60 16.80
C GLU A 207 8.37 9.56 16.41
N ALA A 208 8.23 10.84 16.73
CA ALA A 208 9.25 11.85 16.53
C ALA A 208 10.51 11.56 17.39
N THR A 209 11.69 11.59 16.76
CA THR A 209 12.97 11.32 17.43
C THR A 209 13.75 12.59 17.76
N GLY A 210 13.21 13.75 17.39
CA GLY A 210 13.73 15.08 17.65
C GLY A 210 12.73 16.13 17.17
N PRO A 211 12.97 17.43 17.43
CA PRO A 211 12.03 18.52 17.06
C PRO A 211 11.85 18.71 15.54
N ALA A 212 12.68 18.07 14.73
CA ALA A 212 12.55 18.03 13.27
C ALA A 212 11.69 16.84 12.76
N GLY A 213 11.16 16.00 13.65
CA GLY A 213 10.32 14.83 13.34
C GLY A 213 11.06 13.49 13.40
N ALA A 214 10.75 12.59 12.47
CA ALA A 214 11.18 11.19 12.49
C ALA A 214 11.75 10.74 11.14
N GLN A 215 12.72 9.81 11.15
CA GLN A 215 13.13 9.11 9.93
C GLN A 215 12.15 7.95 9.68
N VAL A 216 11.38 8.00 8.59
CA VAL A 216 10.29 7.03 8.35
C VAL A 216 10.60 6.15 7.15
N ALA A 217 10.65 4.83 7.38
CA ALA A 217 10.75 3.82 6.36
C ALA A 217 9.38 3.15 6.11
N PHE A 218 9.08 2.90 4.84
CA PHE A 218 7.86 2.22 4.38
C PHE A 218 8.16 1.32 3.18
N SER A 219 7.30 0.33 2.97
CA SER A 219 7.34 -0.57 1.81
C SER A 219 6.14 -0.33 0.89
N VAL A 220 6.37 -0.49 -0.40
CA VAL A 220 5.38 -0.46 -1.48
C VAL A 220 5.72 -1.61 -2.42
N THR A 221 4.74 -2.12 -3.18
CA THR A 221 4.98 -3.16 -4.19
C THR A 221 4.28 -2.83 -5.49
N ALA A 222 4.86 -3.24 -6.62
CA ALA A 222 4.25 -3.07 -7.92
C ALA A 222 4.36 -4.35 -8.73
N THR A 223 3.25 -4.80 -9.31
CA THR A 223 3.20 -5.99 -10.17
C THR A 223 2.45 -5.69 -11.45
N ASP A 224 2.98 -6.17 -12.55
CA ASP A 224 2.43 -6.04 -13.89
C ASP A 224 2.22 -7.42 -14.52
N LEU A 225 1.27 -7.53 -15.45
CA LEU A 225 0.95 -8.80 -16.12
C LEU A 225 1.99 -9.16 -17.19
N GLU A 226 2.54 -8.15 -17.87
CA GLU A 226 3.50 -8.28 -18.95
C GLU A 226 4.96 -8.23 -18.45
N ASP A 227 5.27 -7.33 -17.50
CA ASP A 227 6.63 -7.14 -16.96
C ASP A 227 6.93 -7.90 -15.65
N GLY A 228 5.92 -8.35 -14.91
CA GLY A 228 6.12 -9.05 -13.62
C GLY A 228 6.35 -8.13 -12.42
N ASP A 229 7.40 -8.34 -11.64
CA ASP A 229 7.67 -7.54 -10.42
C ASP A 229 8.41 -6.24 -10.76
N LEU A 230 7.71 -5.11 -10.59
CA LEU A 230 8.22 -3.75 -10.80
C LEU A 230 8.54 -3.02 -9.48
N THR A 231 8.52 -3.71 -8.34
CA THR A 231 8.73 -3.12 -7.01
C THR A 231 10.04 -2.32 -6.90
N GLY A 232 11.11 -2.78 -7.56
CA GLY A 232 12.40 -2.07 -7.59
C GLY A 232 12.42 -0.77 -8.42
N SER A 233 11.39 -0.53 -9.23
CA SER A 233 11.25 0.65 -10.11
C SER A 233 10.27 1.71 -9.56
N VAL A 234 9.66 1.48 -8.40
CA VAL A 234 8.70 2.42 -7.79
C VAL A 234 9.45 3.63 -7.23
N VAL A 235 9.02 4.84 -7.63
CA VAL A 235 9.56 6.11 -7.13
C VAL A 235 8.52 6.76 -6.21
N CYS A 236 8.91 7.06 -4.96
CA CYS A 236 8.06 7.71 -3.97
C CYS A 236 8.63 9.06 -3.53
N THR A 237 7.73 10.03 -3.31
CA THR A 237 8.05 11.39 -2.86
C THR A 237 7.13 11.79 -1.70
N PRO A 238 7.67 12.14 -0.50
CA PRO A 238 9.06 11.94 -0.07
C PRO A 238 9.49 10.46 -0.11
N THR A 239 10.80 10.22 -0.10
CA THR A 239 11.38 8.89 -0.31
C THR A 239 11.40 8.07 0.98
N SER A 240 11.26 6.74 0.88
CA SER A 240 11.35 5.84 2.03
C SER A 240 12.71 6.00 2.74
N GLY A 241 12.70 6.15 4.06
CA GLY A 241 13.90 6.36 4.87
C GLY A 241 14.38 7.81 4.95
N THR A 242 13.64 8.81 4.45
CA THR A 242 13.95 10.23 4.71
C THR A 242 13.37 10.71 6.04
N LEU A 243 13.77 11.92 6.46
CA LEU A 243 13.14 12.64 7.56
C LEU A 243 11.76 13.16 7.14
N PHE A 244 10.77 12.97 8.00
CA PHE A 244 9.42 13.51 7.90
C PHE A 244 9.16 14.43 9.10
N PRO A 245 8.63 15.65 8.90
CA PRO A 245 8.34 16.58 9.99
C PRO A 245 7.15 16.10 10.83
N ILE A 246 7.09 16.55 12.09
CA ILE A 246 5.91 16.36 12.95
C ILE A 246 4.67 16.92 12.25
N GLY A 247 3.62 16.11 12.15
CA GLY A 247 2.42 16.41 11.37
C GLY A 247 2.03 15.29 10.41
N GLU A 248 1.17 15.64 9.46
CA GLU A 248 0.82 14.80 8.32
C GLU A 248 1.67 15.18 7.10
N THR A 249 2.23 14.18 6.43
CA THR A 249 2.91 14.33 5.14
C THR A 249 2.38 13.29 4.16
N THR A 250 1.77 13.71 3.06
CA THR A 250 1.35 12.79 2.00
C THR A 250 2.55 12.29 1.20
N VAL A 251 2.76 10.97 1.16
CA VAL A 251 3.67 10.33 0.22
C VAL A 251 2.90 10.00 -1.06
N THR A 252 3.46 10.35 -2.21
CA THR A 252 2.97 9.95 -3.54
C THR A 252 4.00 9.06 -4.22
N CYS A 253 3.56 7.88 -4.66
CA CYS A 253 4.38 6.88 -5.34
C CYS A 253 3.88 6.66 -6.77
N SER A 254 4.81 6.47 -7.70
CA SER A 254 4.53 6.16 -9.11
C SER A 254 5.48 5.10 -9.67
N VAL A 255 4.99 4.32 -10.62
CA VAL A 255 5.76 3.31 -11.37
C VAL A 255 5.30 3.32 -12.82
N THR A 256 6.21 3.02 -13.75
CA THR A 256 5.95 2.93 -15.18
C THR A 256 6.50 1.60 -15.70
N ASP A 257 5.72 0.92 -16.54
CA ASP A 257 6.08 -0.34 -17.20
C ASP A 257 6.97 -0.12 -18.45
N SER A 258 7.34 -1.20 -19.12
CA SER A 258 8.14 -1.18 -20.36
C SER A 258 7.34 -0.72 -21.59
N GLY A 259 6.00 -0.80 -21.53
CA GLY A 259 5.06 -0.27 -22.51
C GLY A 259 4.84 1.25 -22.43
N GLY A 260 5.30 1.90 -21.35
CA GLY A 260 5.14 3.32 -21.09
C GLY A 260 3.81 3.70 -20.39
N LEU A 261 3.08 2.74 -19.83
CA LEU A 261 1.91 3.00 -18.98
C LEU A 261 2.35 3.14 -17.52
N SER A 262 1.65 4.02 -16.78
CA SER A 262 2.02 4.36 -15.40
C SER A 262 0.86 4.15 -14.42
N ALA A 263 1.21 3.78 -13.20
CA ALA A 263 0.31 3.78 -12.05
C ALA A 263 0.82 4.73 -10.95
N SER A 264 -0.11 5.31 -10.19
CA SER A 264 0.19 6.25 -9.11
C SER A 264 -0.75 6.02 -7.93
N ALA A 265 -0.23 6.09 -6.71
CA ALA A 265 -0.97 5.93 -5.47
C ALA A 265 -0.34 6.78 -4.36
N SER A 266 -1.14 7.17 -3.36
CA SER A 266 -0.69 8.06 -2.28
C SER A 266 -1.22 7.61 -0.92
N PHE A 267 -0.45 7.85 0.13
CA PHE A 267 -0.81 7.54 1.52
C PHE A 267 -0.22 8.57 2.48
N PRO A 268 -0.87 8.85 3.63
CA PRO A 268 -0.33 9.74 4.64
C PRO A 268 0.72 9.04 5.50
N VAL A 269 1.80 9.75 5.78
CA VAL A 269 2.73 9.49 6.88
C VAL A 269 2.38 10.47 8.01
N TYR A 270 2.12 9.94 9.19
CA TYR A 270 1.89 10.71 10.40
C TYR A 270 3.13 10.60 11.30
N VAL A 271 3.69 11.74 11.67
CA VAL A 271 4.73 11.83 12.70
C VAL A 271 4.16 12.61 13.86
N GLU A 272 4.14 12.00 15.04
CA GLU A 272 3.67 12.64 16.26
C GLU A 272 4.64 12.43 17.42
N ASP A 273 4.38 13.12 18.52
CA ASP A 273 5.07 12.91 19.78
C ASP A 273 4.05 12.37 20.79
N SER A 274 4.35 11.18 21.30
CA SER A 274 3.58 10.43 22.28
C SER A 274 4.45 9.97 23.46
N THR A 275 5.70 10.45 23.55
CA THR A 275 6.66 10.10 24.59
C THR A 275 6.62 11.12 25.73
N PRO A 276 6.23 10.77 26.96
CA PRO A 276 6.06 11.76 28.01
C PRO A 276 7.38 12.40 28.50
N PRO A 277 7.33 13.64 29.03
CA PRO A 277 8.47 14.29 29.68
C PRO A 277 9.06 13.44 30.81
N ILE A 278 10.38 13.52 31.01
CA ILE A 278 11.08 12.81 32.08
C ILE A 278 11.47 13.79 33.19
N PHE A 279 11.13 13.43 34.43
CA PHE A 279 11.56 14.17 35.63
C PHE A 279 13.01 13.85 36.02
N SER A 280 13.73 14.86 36.50
CA SER A 280 15.06 14.77 37.11
C SER A 280 15.07 15.42 38.49
N GLY A 281 16.02 15.01 39.34
CA GLY A 281 16.21 15.57 40.69
C GLY A 281 15.14 15.18 41.73
N VAL A 282 14.15 14.35 41.39
CA VAL A 282 13.08 13.94 42.31
C VAL A 282 13.64 13.18 43.51
N PRO A 283 13.38 13.63 44.76
CA PRO A 283 13.85 12.94 45.96
C PRO A 283 13.29 11.52 46.09
N SER A 284 14.14 10.53 46.35
CA SER A 284 13.75 9.12 46.58
C SER A 284 13.15 8.86 47.98
N GLY A 285 13.04 9.89 48.81
CA GLY A 285 12.49 9.85 50.16
C GLY A 285 12.09 11.25 50.63
N THR A 286 11.84 11.41 51.93
CA THR A 286 11.41 12.70 52.50
C THR A 286 12.53 13.74 52.44
N ALA A 287 12.32 14.81 51.66
CA ALA A 287 13.20 15.97 51.63
C ALA A 287 12.94 16.87 52.84
N THR A 288 13.90 16.96 53.76
CA THR A 288 13.82 17.90 54.89
C THR A 288 14.14 19.33 54.42
N ARG A 289 13.33 20.31 54.84
CA ARG A 289 13.56 21.74 54.62
C ARG A 289 13.42 22.51 55.93
N ILE A 290 14.21 23.57 56.09
CA ILE A 290 14.09 24.49 57.24
C ILE A 290 13.04 25.54 56.87
N ALA A 291 12.14 25.84 57.80
CA ALA A 291 11.13 26.88 57.64
C ALA A 291 11.77 28.26 57.37
N GLN A 292 11.15 29.03 56.47
CA GLN A 292 11.56 30.41 56.15
C GLN A 292 10.95 31.42 57.13
N ASN A 293 9.77 31.10 57.69
CA ASN A 293 9.07 31.90 58.68
C ASN A 293 8.04 31.02 59.42
N ILE A 294 7.19 31.61 60.27
CA ILE A 294 6.15 30.93 61.05
C ILE A 294 5.15 30.11 60.22
N GLN A 295 4.92 30.48 58.96
CA GLN A 295 4.03 29.76 58.04
C GLN A 295 4.67 28.45 57.53
N GLY A 296 6.00 28.31 57.64
CA GLY A 296 6.77 27.13 57.24
C GLY A 296 7.74 27.40 56.10
N TRP A 297 7.83 26.48 55.15
CA TRP A 297 8.66 26.61 53.94
C TRP A 297 7.76 26.68 52.71
N ALA A 298 7.93 27.72 51.88
CA ALA A 298 7.23 27.83 50.61
C ALA A 298 7.79 26.81 49.61
N LEU A 299 6.92 25.99 49.01
CA LEU A 299 7.31 25.01 48.00
C LEU A 299 8.03 25.70 46.84
N ASN A 300 9.27 25.32 46.60
CA ASN A 300 10.10 25.78 45.49
C ASN A 300 10.83 24.57 44.89
N LEU A 301 10.60 24.31 43.60
CA LEU A 301 11.13 23.14 42.90
C LEU A 301 12.59 23.33 42.51
N ALA A 302 13.02 24.57 42.25
CA ALA A 302 14.43 24.91 42.03
C ALA A 302 15.28 24.68 43.30
N ASP A 303 14.75 24.99 44.49
CA ASP A 303 15.40 24.69 45.78
C ASP A 303 15.49 23.18 46.07
N LEU A 304 14.71 22.35 45.36
CA LEU A 304 14.79 20.89 45.40
C LEU A 304 15.67 20.31 44.28
N GLY A 305 16.08 21.14 43.29
CA GLY A 305 16.78 20.70 42.09
C GLY A 305 15.90 19.87 41.14
N ILE A 306 14.58 19.98 41.25
CA ILE A 306 13.61 19.22 40.44
C ILE A 306 13.39 19.95 39.12
N SER A 307 13.50 19.20 38.02
CA SER A 307 13.15 19.66 36.67
C SER A 307 12.44 18.54 35.91
N ALA A 308 11.81 18.90 34.80
CA ALA A 308 11.36 17.96 33.79
C ALA A 308 11.81 18.45 32.42
N SER A 309 12.07 17.52 31.50
CA SER A 309 12.49 17.82 30.13
C SER A 309 11.93 16.77 29.18
N ASP A 310 11.66 17.18 27.95
CA ASP A 310 11.16 16.28 26.93
C ASP A 310 12.29 15.43 26.32
N PRO A 311 12.12 14.10 26.08
CA PRO A 311 13.20 13.25 25.58
C PRO A 311 13.71 13.68 24.19
N ASN A 312 14.98 14.09 24.11
CA ASN A 312 15.59 14.70 22.91
C ASN A 312 15.03 16.07 22.52
N GLY A 313 14.16 16.68 23.35
CA GLY A 313 13.57 18.00 23.13
C GLY A 313 12.68 18.04 21.89
N VAL A 314 11.83 17.03 21.70
CA VAL A 314 10.86 16.95 20.60
C VAL A 314 9.79 18.04 20.73
N SER A 315 9.22 18.19 21.92
CA SER A 315 8.06 19.08 22.18
C SER A 315 8.27 20.03 23.37
N GLU A 316 9.39 20.76 23.37
CA GLU A 316 9.60 21.87 24.31
C GLU A 316 8.77 23.12 23.94
N PRO A 317 8.23 23.89 24.91
CA PRO A 317 8.55 23.84 26.34
C PRO A 317 7.71 22.85 27.16
N VAL A 318 8.37 22.11 28.05
CA VAL A 318 7.70 21.38 29.14
C VAL A 318 7.14 22.33 30.19
N THR A 319 5.87 22.14 30.54
CA THR A 319 5.17 22.80 31.63
C THR A 319 5.06 21.86 32.83
N MET A 320 5.27 22.38 34.04
CA MET A 320 5.16 21.61 35.29
C MET A 320 4.14 22.25 36.23
N THR A 321 3.28 21.44 36.81
CA THR A 321 2.27 21.85 37.80
C THR A 321 2.30 20.90 38.98
N CYS A 322 2.13 21.39 40.21
CA CYS A 322 2.19 20.57 41.42
C CYS A 322 1.02 20.82 42.36
N ILE A 323 0.74 19.82 43.20
CA ILE A 323 -0.21 19.88 44.32
C ILE A 323 0.55 19.48 45.60
N PRO A 324 0.66 20.37 46.62
CA PRO A 324 0.28 21.79 46.58
C PRO A 324 1.05 22.58 45.52
N ALA A 325 0.52 23.74 45.12
CA ALA A 325 1.12 24.58 44.08
C ALA A 325 2.43 25.21 44.55
N GLU A 326 3.34 25.52 43.61
CA GLU A 326 4.57 26.24 43.91
C GLU A 326 4.27 27.60 44.60
N GLY A 327 5.11 27.98 45.56
CA GLY A 327 4.87 29.10 46.47
C GLY A 327 3.94 28.79 47.66
N SER A 328 3.25 27.65 47.69
CA SER A 328 2.41 27.26 48.84
C SER A 328 3.27 26.91 50.05
N TYR A 329 2.94 27.46 51.23
CA TYR A 329 3.62 27.11 52.47
C TYR A 329 3.26 25.71 52.97
N ILE A 330 4.29 24.89 53.19
CA ILE A 330 4.19 23.62 53.92
C ILE A 330 4.48 23.94 55.41
N PRO A 331 3.54 23.71 56.34
CA PRO A 331 3.68 24.12 57.73
C PRO A 331 4.83 23.44 58.47
N ILE A 332 5.39 24.15 59.46
CA ILE A 332 6.38 23.62 60.41
C ILE A 332 5.84 22.35 61.08
N GLY A 333 6.63 21.27 61.09
CA GLY A 333 6.27 19.98 61.67
C GLY A 333 5.39 19.10 60.78
N ALA A 334 4.93 19.60 59.62
CA ALA A 334 4.16 18.81 58.67
C ALA A 334 5.06 18.02 57.72
N THR A 335 4.65 16.78 57.40
CA THR A 335 5.13 16.03 56.24
C THR A 335 4.05 16.09 55.16
N GLN A 336 4.35 16.75 54.04
CA GLN A 336 3.45 16.91 52.92
C GLN A 336 3.92 16.06 51.74
N THR A 337 3.03 15.25 51.17
CA THR A 337 3.25 14.66 49.84
C THR A 337 3.00 15.73 48.78
N VAL A 338 3.98 15.94 47.91
CA VAL A 338 3.85 16.79 46.72
C VAL A 338 3.71 15.87 45.52
N VAL A 339 2.73 16.13 44.66
CA VAL A 339 2.55 15.44 43.38
C VAL A 339 2.69 16.47 42.27
N CYS A 340 3.59 16.23 41.32
CA CYS A 340 3.83 17.09 40.17
C CYS A 340 3.50 16.35 38.87
N THR A 341 2.86 17.06 37.94
CA THR A 341 2.60 16.63 36.57
C THR A 341 3.44 17.47 35.62
N ALA A 342 4.20 16.83 34.73
CA ALA A 342 4.95 17.47 33.65
C ALA A 342 4.28 17.14 32.31
N ARG A 343 4.15 18.16 31.46
CA ARG A 343 3.40 18.10 30.19
C ARG A 343 4.12 18.93 29.13
N ASP A 344 4.48 18.31 28.03
CA ASP A 344 5.09 18.94 26.86
C ASP A 344 4.11 19.81 26.05
N SER A 345 4.61 20.38 24.96
CA SER A 345 3.85 21.17 24.00
C SER A 345 3.34 20.41 22.77
N ALA A 346 3.34 19.07 22.75
CA ALA A 346 2.96 18.27 21.58
C ALA A 346 1.50 18.51 21.20
N THR A 347 1.25 19.24 20.10
CA THR A 347 -0.11 19.61 19.65
C THR A 347 -0.66 18.73 18.55
N TYR A 348 0.18 18.18 17.68
CA TYR A 348 -0.28 17.29 16.61
C TYR A 348 -0.67 15.92 17.17
N ARG A 349 -1.74 15.33 16.63
CA ARG A 349 -2.12 13.93 16.87
C ARG A 349 -2.58 13.30 15.58
N ALA A 350 -2.11 12.08 15.31
CA ALA A 350 -2.49 11.31 14.14
C ALA A 350 -3.99 10.95 14.21
N PRO A 351 -4.77 11.13 13.12
CA PRO A 351 -6.20 10.81 13.07
C PRO A 351 -6.45 9.30 12.91
N VAL A 352 -5.79 8.49 13.74
CA VAL A 352 -5.81 7.02 13.70
C VAL A 352 -6.70 6.44 14.83
N SER A 353 -7.09 5.18 14.70
CA SER A 353 -7.94 4.47 15.68
C SER A 353 -7.28 3.17 16.13
N PRO A 354 -7.03 2.97 17.45
CA PRO A 354 -7.21 3.94 18.53
C PRO A 354 -6.20 5.10 18.42
N ALA A 355 -6.63 6.31 18.83
CA ALA A 355 -5.72 7.44 18.98
C ALA A 355 -4.80 7.24 20.20
N PRO A 356 -3.56 7.77 20.19
CA PRO A 356 -2.70 7.77 21.38
C PRO A 356 -3.38 8.48 22.56
N PRO A 357 -3.04 8.11 23.81
CA PRO A 357 -3.59 8.78 24.99
C PRO A 357 -3.23 10.28 25.00
N THR A 358 -4.17 11.09 25.49
CA THR A 358 -3.95 12.51 25.74
C THR A 358 -4.27 12.82 27.20
N PRO A 359 -3.49 13.66 27.89
CA PRO A 359 -2.29 14.36 27.42
C PRO A 359 -1.05 13.46 27.22
N ASN A 360 -0.02 13.99 26.53
CA ASN A 360 1.34 13.48 26.72
C ASN A 360 1.85 14.12 28.02
N GLU A 361 1.86 13.34 29.10
CA GLU A 361 2.20 13.83 30.43
C GLU A 361 2.77 12.71 31.32
N SER A 362 3.62 13.09 32.26
CA SER A 362 4.17 12.21 33.28
C SER A 362 3.93 12.79 34.67
N GLN A 363 4.02 11.93 35.69
CA GLN A 363 3.84 12.34 37.08
C GLN A 363 4.99 11.86 37.95
N ALA A 364 5.40 12.73 38.88
CA ALA A 364 6.32 12.43 39.96
C ALA A 364 5.68 12.76 41.31
N SER A 365 6.02 12.00 42.35
CA SER A 365 5.60 12.31 43.72
C SER A 365 6.77 12.14 44.69
N PHE A 366 6.83 13.02 45.68
CA PHE A 366 7.85 13.04 46.72
C PHE A 366 7.26 13.60 48.01
N GLN A 367 7.99 13.49 49.12
CA GLN A 367 7.57 14.04 50.40
C GLN A 367 8.50 15.17 50.83
N VAL A 368 7.94 16.21 51.45
CA VAL A 368 8.70 17.29 52.10
C VAL A 368 8.32 17.33 53.57
N PHE A 369 9.33 17.35 54.45
CA PHE A 369 9.14 17.59 55.88
C PHE A 369 9.76 18.93 56.27
N VAL A 370 8.99 19.80 56.91
CA VAL A 370 9.46 21.14 57.30
C VAL A 370 9.83 21.16 58.78
N THR A 371 11.08 21.51 59.06
CA THR A 371 11.66 21.57 60.40
C THR A 371 12.15 22.99 60.75
N LEU A 372 12.64 23.15 61.97
CA LEU A 372 13.35 24.35 62.45
C LEU A 372 14.84 24.02 62.64
N ASN A 373 15.70 25.03 62.55
CA ASN A 373 17.11 24.86 62.89
C ASN A 373 17.27 24.95 64.41
N VAL A 374 17.29 23.79 65.08
CA VAL A 374 17.23 23.69 66.55
C VAL A 374 18.54 24.17 67.19
N ASN A 375 18.44 25.03 68.20
CA ASN A 375 19.60 25.52 68.93
C ASN A 375 20.21 24.41 69.82
N PRO A 376 21.48 24.02 69.62
CA PRO A 376 22.10 22.90 70.33
C PRO A 376 22.34 23.14 71.83
N ALA A 377 22.19 24.38 72.33
CA ALA A 377 22.34 24.69 73.75
C ALA A 377 21.26 24.04 74.64
N GLY A 378 20.09 23.73 74.08
CA GLY A 378 18.95 23.19 74.83
C GLY A 378 18.44 24.14 75.92
N PHE A 379 18.10 23.59 77.09
CA PHE A 379 17.65 24.38 78.23
C PHE A 379 18.80 25.12 78.92
N LEU A 380 18.50 26.34 79.34
CA LEU A 380 19.40 27.26 80.04
C LEU A 380 19.18 27.18 81.56
N PRO A 381 20.13 27.67 82.38
CA PRO A 381 20.00 27.70 83.84
C PRO A 381 18.68 28.36 84.31
N PRO A 382 17.99 27.77 85.32
CA PRO A 382 18.53 26.84 86.32
C PRO A 382 18.47 25.36 85.93
N LEU A 383 17.92 24.98 84.77
CA LEU A 383 17.99 23.60 84.28
C LEU A 383 19.41 23.31 83.77
N ARG A 384 19.95 22.13 84.10
CA ARG A 384 21.27 21.66 83.64
C ARG A 384 21.09 20.57 82.62
N MET A 385 21.76 20.70 81.48
CA MET A 385 21.71 19.75 80.35
C MET A 385 22.48 18.44 80.59
N ALA A 386 23.18 18.30 81.70
CA ALA A 386 23.99 17.12 82.02
C ALA A 386 23.92 16.77 83.51
N VAL A 387 24.37 15.56 83.86
CA VAL A 387 24.50 15.11 85.24
C VAL A 387 25.57 15.93 86.01
N PRO A 388 25.36 16.22 87.31
CA PRO A 388 24.14 15.97 88.09
C PRO A 388 23.01 16.92 87.65
N TYR A 389 21.84 16.39 87.30
CA TYR A 389 20.69 17.20 86.88
C TYR A 389 20.21 18.15 87.99
N SER A 390 19.41 19.16 87.62
CA SER A 390 18.92 20.17 88.57
C SER A 390 17.94 19.57 89.56
N ALA A 391 18.06 19.95 90.83
CA ALA A 391 17.15 19.53 91.90
C ALA A 391 16.29 20.72 92.32
N HIS A 392 14.97 20.53 92.35
CA HIS A 392 14.00 21.58 92.66
C HIS A 392 13.06 21.12 93.77
N LYS A 393 12.74 22.04 94.68
CA LYS A 393 11.81 21.76 95.77
C LYS A 393 10.39 21.62 95.24
N ARG A 394 9.71 20.54 95.58
CA ARG A 394 8.30 20.32 95.23
C ARG A 394 7.42 21.45 95.81
N GLY A 395 6.55 22.01 94.98
CA GLY A 395 5.79 23.23 95.29
C GLY A 395 6.47 24.52 94.82
N SER A 396 7.73 24.49 94.37
CA SER A 396 8.41 25.65 93.79
C SER A 396 8.05 25.84 92.31
N THR A 397 8.44 27.00 91.77
CA THR A 397 8.40 27.29 90.34
C THR A 397 9.75 26.89 89.71
N ILE A 398 9.72 26.27 88.54
CA ILE A 398 10.89 25.87 87.75
C ILE A 398 10.87 26.63 86.42
N PRO A 399 11.73 27.65 86.25
CA PRO A 399 11.89 28.34 84.97
C PRO A 399 12.48 27.38 83.93
N HIS A 400 11.70 27.11 82.89
CA HIS A 400 12.14 26.47 81.66
C HIS A 400 12.52 27.60 80.69
N LYS A 401 13.80 27.67 80.34
CA LYS A 401 14.36 28.71 79.46
C LYS A 401 15.16 28.06 78.35
N PHE A 402 15.05 28.55 77.13
CA PHE A 402 15.90 28.12 76.02
C PHE A 402 16.04 29.24 74.98
N TYR A 403 17.11 29.23 74.20
CA TYR A 403 17.24 30.12 73.06
C TYR A 403 16.31 29.65 71.93
N PRO A 404 15.65 30.56 71.19
CA PRO A 404 14.84 30.20 70.04
C PRO A 404 15.66 29.39 69.01
N PRO A 405 15.03 28.47 68.27
CA PRO A 405 15.60 27.94 67.04
C PRO A 405 15.66 29.05 65.97
N THR A 406 16.31 28.79 64.84
CA THR A 406 16.35 29.74 63.71
C THR A 406 15.58 29.27 62.49
N TYR A 407 15.13 30.24 61.69
CA TYR A 407 14.62 30.03 60.34
C TYR A 407 15.78 29.82 59.35
N ALA A 408 15.46 29.52 58.09
CA ALA A 408 16.42 29.17 57.05
C ALA A 408 17.44 30.28 56.73
N ASP A 409 17.09 31.55 56.96
CA ASP A 409 17.97 32.72 56.82
C ASP A 409 18.84 32.98 58.06
N GLY A 410 18.71 32.17 59.11
CA GLY A 410 19.40 32.33 60.39
C GLY A 410 18.71 33.28 61.38
N THR A 411 17.56 33.87 61.04
CA THR A 411 16.81 34.72 61.98
C THR A 411 16.24 33.90 63.14
N PRO A 412 16.28 34.39 64.40
CA PRO A 412 15.64 33.72 65.53
C PRO A 412 14.12 33.66 65.37
N ALA A 413 13.54 32.47 65.54
CA ALA A 413 12.09 32.25 65.51
C ALA A 413 11.46 32.66 66.86
N THR A 414 11.17 33.96 67.01
CA THR A 414 10.69 34.61 68.25
C THR A 414 9.16 34.61 68.42
N ASP A 415 8.46 34.06 67.42
CA ASP A 415 7.00 34.05 67.21
C ASP A 415 6.35 32.67 67.42
N LEU A 416 7.09 31.69 67.94
CA LEU A 416 6.62 30.30 68.17
C LEU A 416 5.78 30.12 69.45
N ALA A 417 5.65 31.16 70.30
CA ALA A 417 5.15 31.06 71.67
C ALA A 417 3.84 30.26 71.82
N ASP A 418 2.83 30.54 70.99
CA ASP A 418 1.50 29.91 71.07
C ASP A 418 1.50 28.42 70.65
N GLY A 419 2.47 28.01 69.83
CA GLY A 419 2.64 26.62 69.38
C GLY A 419 3.62 25.79 70.23
N LEU A 420 4.38 26.41 71.14
CA LEU A 420 5.28 25.69 72.03
C LEU A 420 4.52 24.79 73.00
N ARG A 421 4.96 23.54 73.13
CA ARG A 421 4.43 22.55 74.06
C ARG A 421 5.55 22.06 74.96
N LEU A 422 5.32 22.12 76.26
CA LEU A 422 6.14 21.40 77.23
C LEU A 422 5.52 19.99 77.39
N VAL A 423 6.37 19.00 77.64
CA VAL A 423 5.98 17.62 77.97
C VAL A 423 6.83 17.16 79.15
N LEU A 424 6.19 16.64 80.19
CA LEU A 424 6.86 16.10 81.38
C LEU A 424 6.63 14.59 81.44
N ARG A 425 7.67 13.81 81.71
CA ARG A 425 7.56 12.35 81.91
C ARG A 425 8.20 12.01 83.24
N TYR A 426 7.43 11.45 84.18
CA TYR A 426 7.99 10.97 85.44
C TYR A 426 8.72 9.65 85.19
N THR A 427 10.04 9.66 85.34
CA THR A 427 10.90 8.49 85.09
C THR A 427 11.38 7.83 86.39
N GLY A 428 11.17 8.47 87.54
CA GLY A 428 11.64 8.06 88.86
C GLY A 428 13.15 8.23 89.05
N SER A 429 13.93 7.69 88.11
CA SER A 429 15.39 7.82 88.00
C SER A 429 15.77 8.56 86.71
N CYS A 430 16.76 9.46 86.78
CA CYS A 430 17.23 10.20 85.62
C CYS A 430 18.04 9.36 84.62
N ASN A 431 18.23 8.07 84.90
CA ASN A 431 18.82 7.10 83.99
C ASN A 431 17.75 6.22 83.30
N SER A 432 16.46 6.37 83.66
CA SER A 432 15.35 5.65 83.04
C SER A 432 14.79 6.44 81.85
N THR A 433 14.53 5.75 80.74
CA THR A 433 13.89 6.31 79.54
C THR A 433 12.38 6.07 79.51
N SER A 434 11.84 5.21 80.39
CA SER A 434 10.42 4.89 80.49
C SER A 434 9.73 5.70 81.59
N GLY A 435 8.51 6.13 81.29
CA GLY A 435 7.65 6.95 82.15
C GLY A 435 6.43 7.45 81.38
N GLU A 436 5.25 7.45 82.01
CA GLU A 436 4.04 7.99 81.41
C GLU A 436 4.14 9.51 81.21
N ALA A 437 3.48 10.01 80.18
CA ALA A 437 3.49 11.42 79.81
C ALA A 437 2.43 12.20 80.58
N ILE A 438 2.84 13.34 81.12
CA ILE A 438 1.97 14.43 81.54
C ILE A 438 2.10 15.49 80.44
N GLU A 439 1.14 15.50 79.51
CA GLU A 439 1.13 16.41 78.37
C GLU A 439 0.37 17.72 78.64
N GLY A 440 0.71 18.74 77.86
CA GLY A 440 0.73 20.12 78.31
C GLY A 440 -0.57 20.90 78.45
N ASN A 441 -1.70 20.25 78.70
CA ASN A 441 -2.97 20.91 79.04
C ASN A 441 -3.29 20.86 80.55
N ASP A 442 -2.74 19.89 81.28
CA ASP A 442 -2.93 19.74 82.74
C ASP A 442 -1.85 20.49 83.57
N TYR A 443 -1.40 21.66 83.08
CA TYR A 443 -0.44 22.44 83.85
C TYR A 443 -1.07 23.04 85.12
N PRO A 444 -0.44 22.87 86.29
CA PRO A 444 -1.00 23.35 87.55
C PRO A 444 -1.31 24.84 87.54
N THR A 445 -2.44 25.20 88.15
CA THR A 445 -2.84 26.59 88.41
C THR A 445 -1.67 27.40 88.96
N GLY A 446 -1.27 28.43 88.21
CA GLY A 446 -0.11 29.27 88.53
C GLY A 446 1.16 28.99 87.71
N SER A 447 1.13 28.06 86.75
CA SER A 447 2.11 28.03 85.65
C SER A 447 1.83 29.17 84.66
N THR A 448 2.85 29.68 83.96
CA THR A 448 2.65 30.74 82.94
C THR A 448 2.44 30.15 81.54
N ALA A 449 1.95 30.96 80.59
CA ALA A 449 2.15 30.66 79.17
C ALA A 449 3.65 30.74 78.80
N TRP A 450 4.00 30.22 77.62
CA TRP A 450 5.28 30.53 76.97
C TRP A 450 5.30 31.99 76.53
N ARG A 451 6.45 32.64 76.66
CA ARG A 451 6.69 33.97 76.10
C ARG A 451 8.13 34.09 75.62
N TYR A 452 8.35 34.88 74.56
CA TYR A 452 9.70 35.35 74.21
C TYR A 452 10.07 36.54 75.11
N ASP A 453 11.36 36.67 75.42
CA ASP A 453 11.94 37.70 76.27
C ASP A 453 13.04 38.43 75.46
N PRO A 454 12.76 39.61 74.87
CA PRO A 454 13.69 40.23 73.92
C PRO A 454 14.99 40.70 74.57
N ASP A 455 14.96 41.10 75.85
CA ASP A 455 16.14 41.57 76.59
C ASP A 455 17.15 40.45 76.86
N SER A 456 16.69 39.20 77.02
CA SER A 456 17.54 38.04 77.29
C SER A 456 17.70 37.10 76.08
N GLY A 457 16.95 37.34 75.00
CA GLY A 457 16.96 36.55 73.76
C GLY A 457 16.35 35.15 73.91
N GLN A 458 15.49 34.91 74.91
CA GLN A 458 15.09 33.57 75.34
C GLN A 458 13.58 33.38 75.37
N TYR A 459 13.12 32.14 75.11
CA TYR A 459 11.80 31.72 75.55
C TYR A 459 11.80 31.40 77.04
N VAL A 460 10.73 31.76 77.73
CA VAL A 460 10.54 31.51 79.17
C VAL A 460 9.15 30.92 79.44
N PHE A 461 9.13 29.81 80.18
CA PHE A 461 7.92 29.21 80.78
C PHE A 461 8.20 28.90 82.25
N ASN A 462 7.32 29.37 83.14
CA ASN A 462 7.46 29.13 84.58
C ASN A 462 6.54 27.97 84.98
N LEU A 463 7.11 26.77 85.11
CA LEU A 463 6.37 25.58 85.56
C LEU A 463 6.10 25.67 87.06
N LYS A 464 4.84 25.68 87.48
CA LYS A 464 4.47 25.56 88.90
C LYS A 464 4.32 24.10 89.29
N THR A 465 5.21 23.57 90.12
CA THR A 465 5.11 22.18 90.61
C THR A 465 4.07 22.07 91.73
N GLN A 466 3.33 20.95 91.81
CA GLN A 466 2.34 20.70 92.87
C GLN A 466 2.90 19.88 94.02
N ALA A 467 2.33 20.05 95.22
CA ALA A 467 2.65 19.25 96.39
C ALA A 467 2.31 17.75 96.23
N GLY A 468 1.33 17.41 95.38
CA GLY A 468 0.91 16.04 95.09
C GLY A 468 1.82 15.28 94.12
N TRP A 469 2.78 15.94 93.45
CA TRP A 469 3.67 15.27 92.51
C TRP A 469 4.67 14.34 93.23
N SER A 470 5.04 13.26 92.56
CA SER A 470 6.05 12.31 93.03
C SER A 470 7.41 12.98 93.22
N LEU A 471 8.17 12.48 94.20
CA LEU A 471 9.59 12.83 94.35
C LEU A 471 10.42 11.90 93.47
N GLY A 472 11.54 12.38 92.95
CA GLY A 472 12.36 11.66 91.96
C GLY A 472 12.44 12.42 90.64
N CYS A 473 12.88 11.72 89.59
CA CYS A 473 13.25 12.36 88.33
C CYS A 473 12.09 12.52 87.35
N TYR A 474 12.12 13.64 86.64
CA TYR A 474 11.26 14.00 85.52
C TYR A 474 12.14 14.32 84.30
N ARG A 475 11.83 13.71 83.15
CA ARG A 475 12.30 14.16 81.84
C ARG A 475 11.39 15.31 81.39
N THR A 476 11.99 16.39 80.94
CA THR A 476 11.29 17.60 80.47
C THR A 476 11.73 17.89 79.04
N THR A 477 10.77 17.98 78.13
CA THR A 477 10.98 18.21 76.69
C THR A 477 10.11 19.38 76.27
N VAL A 478 10.69 20.39 75.62
CA VAL A 478 9.91 21.41 74.89
C VAL A 478 9.95 21.11 73.40
N SER A 479 8.80 21.17 72.75
CA SER A 479 8.63 20.94 71.32
C SER A 479 7.76 22.01 70.67
N TYR A 480 7.85 22.11 69.35
CA TYR A 480 6.95 22.90 68.51
C TYR A 480 6.47 22.04 67.34
N ALA A 481 5.17 21.91 67.14
CA ALA A 481 4.58 21.05 66.09
C ALA A 481 5.19 19.62 66.03
N GLY A 482 5.51 19.04 67.20
CA GLY A 482 6.15 17.72 67.31
C GLY A 482 7.69 17.71 67.22
N ILE A 483 8.32 18.79 66.75
CA ILE A 483 9.78 18.91 66.67
C ILE A 483 10.35 19.20 68.08
N PRO A 484 11.24 18.37 68.65
CA PRO A 484 11.87 18.65 69.93
C PRO A 484 12.88 19.79 69.79
N LEU A 485 12.77 20.82 70.64
CA LEU A 485 13.63 22.01 70.62
C LEU A 485 14.66 22.00 71.76
N ALA A 486 14.28 21.50 72.94
CA ALA A 486 15.21 21.26 74.04
C ALA A 486 14.69 20.14 74.94
N GLU A 487 15.61 19.37 75.53
CA GLU A 487 15.27 18.27 76.41
C GLU A 487 16.29 18.12 77.54
N THR A 488 15.84 17.90 78.76
CA THR A 488 16.71 17.50 79.87
C THR A 488 15.95 16.77 80.97
N HIS A 489 16.61 16.55 82.12
CA HIS A 489 16.00 15.99 83.32
C HIS A 489 16.10 16.96 84.50
N PHE A 490 15.16 16.85 85.44
CA PHE A 490 15.26 17.45 86.76
C PHE A 490 14.68 16.54 87.84
N SER A 491 15.14 16.68 89.08
CA SER A 491 14.66 15.91 90.23
C SER A 491 13.80 16.76 91.15
N LEU A 492 12.62 16.26 91.53
CA LEU A 492 11.83 16.85 92.62
C LEU A 492 12.23 16.28 93.97
N ILE A 493 12.54 17.20 94.90
CA ILE A 493 12.90 16.92 96.29
C ILE A 493 11.88 17.57 97.25
N ARG A 494 11.94 17.23 98.54
CA ARG A 494 10.96 17.67 99.57
C ARG A 494 10.97 19.18 99.82
#